data_AF-A0A8J4WKZ8-F1
#
_entry.id   AF-A0A8J4WKZ8-F1
#
_cell.length_a   1.000
_cell.length_b   1.000
_cell.length_c   1.000
_cell.angle_alpha   90.00
_cell.angle_beta   90.00
_cell.angle_gamma   90.00
#
_symmetry.space_group_name_H-M   'P 1'
#
loop_
_entity.id
_entity.type
_entity.pdbx_description
1 polymer ?
#
loop_
_entity_poly.entity_id
_entity_poly.type
_entity_poly.pdbx_seq_one_letter_code
_entity_poly.pdbx_strand_id
1 'polypeptide(L)'
;MLDLVAKSLDSDVALVHQSPFFSDQPGFLGAMEKVCFGCSISRNQIALNQLGVVCFVGMSYIVKKTILDEIGGLAYYGKYLAEDFFIANKLHSKGYRLVLSDFPAIQNVSDTNLYTYINRMVRWLRLRLRMLPVVAGVLEPLSEAITLGIVFTCSINYLFGVPVVYLLLGHFTIWITLDYVLLRSIQNKKLPFSIVTFLLAWICRELLVYLVFVKALCSPATITWGRYSYHVRLGGLTTRLPTLTKLRGASQTSATQLEMTNFNIHCPNVITTSLVNGRLPKDGAKLPSLLSNSTFKCPMPKRDSNPDSVRL
;
A
#
# COMPACT_ATOMS: atom_id res chain seq x y z
N MET A 1 -6.70 5.99 -23.78
CA MET A 1 -8.15 5.72 -23.62
C MET A 1 -8.60 4.53 -24.46
N LEU A 2 -8.22 4.41 -25.74
CA LEU A 2 -8.58 3.26 -26.58
C LEU A 2 -8.19 1.90 -25.96
N ASP A 3 -6.97 1.77 -25.42
CA ASP A 3 -6.52 0.53 -24.74
C ASP A 3 -7.42 0.15 -23.55
N LEU A 4 -7.81 1.13 -22.72
CA LEU A 4 -8.73 0.90 -21.59
C LEU A 4 -10.08 0.37 -22.08
N VAL A 5 -10.63 0.99 -23.13
CA VAL A 5 -11.92 0.60 -23.69
C VAL A 5 -11.82 -0.80 -24.28
N ALA A 6 -10.82 -1.08 -25.12
CA ALA A 6 -10.62 -2.38 -25.74
C ALA A 6 -10.55 -3.52 -24.70
N LYS A 7 -9.72 -3.36 -23.66
CA LYS A 7 -9.59 -4.34 -22.56
C LYS A 7 -10.86 -4.47 -21.71
N SER A 8 -11.73 -3.46 -21.70
CA SER A 8 -12.99 -3.50 -20.95
C SER A 8 -14.13 -4.23 -21.67
N LEU A 9 -13.98 -4.47 -22.98
CA LEU A 9 -14.98 -5.18 -23.79
C LEU A 9 -15.04 -6.67 -23.42
N ASP A 10 -13.93 -7.25 -22.96
CA ASP A 10 -13.86 -8.62 -22.47
C ASP A 10 -14.90 -8.86 -21.36
N SER A 11 -15.74 -9.88 -21.53
CA SER A 11 -16.89 -10.12 -20.66
C SER A 11 -16.51 -10.41 -19.19
N ASP A 12 -15.37 -11.06 -18.97
CA ASP A 12 -14.82 -11.47 -17.67
C ASP A 12 -14.00 -10.37 -16.96
N VAL A 13 -13.71 -9.27 -17.66
CA VAL A 13 -13.01 -8.11 -17.10
C VAL A 13 -14.03 -7.16 -16.45
N ALA A 14 -13.89 -6.94 -15.14
CA ALA A 14 -14.76 -6.00 -14.42
C ALA A 14 -14.20 -4.59 -14.37
N LEU A 15 -12.88 -4.46 -14.30
CA LEU A 15 -12.21 -3.18 -14.15
C LEU A 15 -10.86 -3.19 -14.88
N VAL A 16 -10.63 -2.14 -15.66
CA VAL A 16 -9.35 -1.87 -16.30
C VAL A 16 -8.77 -0.60 -15.71
N HIS A 17 -7.51 -0.60 -15.30
CA HIS A 17 -6.87 0.57 -14.71
C HIS A 17 -5.52 0.87 -15.32
N GLN A 18 -5.04 2.09 -15.10
CA GLN A 18 -3.72 2.51 -15.54
C GLN A 18 -2.76 2.66 -14.35
N SER A 19 -1.47 2.41 -14.58
CA SER A 19 -0.43 2.71 -13.60
C SER A 19 -0.22 4.23 -13.50
N PRO A 20 -0.17 4.84 -12.30
CA PRO A 20 0.26 6.22 -12.12
C PRO A 20 1.67 6.47 -12.67
N PHE A 21 1.81 7.48 -13.54
CA PHE A 21 3.10 7.94 -14.01
C PHE A 21 3.20 9.47 -13.98
N PHE A 22 4.38 9.98 -13.68
CA PHE A 22 4.58 11.41 -13.47
C PHE A 22 4.79 12.14 -14.80
N SER A 23 4.13 13.28 -15.01
CA SER A 23 4.35 14.12 -16.19
C SER A 23 5.81 14.60 -16.26
N ASP A 24 6.28 14.97 -17.44
CA ASP A 24 7.60 15.62 -17.53
C ASP A 24 7.53 16.99 -16.85
N GLN A 25 8.39 17.21 -15.86
CA GLN A 25 8.52 18.49 -15.16
C GLN A 25 10.01 18.86 -15.10
N PRO A 26 10.34 20.16 -15.22
CA PRO A 26 11.72 20.61 -15.12
C PRO A 26 12.27 20.43 -13.70
N GLY A 27 13.61 20.39 -13.62
CA GLY A 27 14.32 20.38 -12.35
C GLY A 27 14.47 19.00 -11.70
N PHE A 28 15.29 18.96 -10.65
CA PHE A 28 15.67 17.72 -9.97
C PHE A 28 14.48 17.03 -9.29
N LEU A 29 13.57 17.78 -8.68
CA LEU A 29 12.42 17.17 -8.00
C LEU A 29 11.46 16.50 -8.99
N GLY A 30 11.26 17.10 -10.17
CA GLY A 30 10.50 16.46 -11.25
C GLY A 30 11.13 15.15 -11.69
N ALA A 31 12.46 15.09 -11.77
CA ALA A 31 13.19 13.85 -12.04
C ALA A 31 13.02 12.82 -10.90
N MET A 32 13.13 13.25 -9.65
CA MET A 32 12.95 12.39 -8.46
C MET A 32 11.54 11.78 -8.39
N GLU A 33 10.49 12.57 -8.62
CA GLU A 33 9.12 12.05 -8.67
C GLU A 33 8.92 11.09 -9.84
N LYS A 34 9.44 11.43 -11.02
CA LYS A 34 9.39 10.51 -12.17
C LYS A 34 10.11 9.20 -11.91
N VAL A 35 11.27 9.22 -11.24
CA VAL A 35 11.98 8.01 -10.81
C VAL A 35 11.18 7.23 -9.77
N CYS A 36 10.53 7.89 -8.82
CA CYS A 36 9.67 7.22 -7.83
C CYS A 36 8.52 6.45 -8.49
N PHE A 37 7.77 7.12 -9.38
CA PHE A 37 6.61 6.52 -10.05
C PHE A 37 7.00 5.51 -11.13
N GLY A 38 8.04 5.79 -11.91
CA GLY A 38 8.50 4.93 -13.00
C GLY A 38 9.33 3.73 -12.57
N CYS A 39 9.95 3.78 -11.38
CA CYS A 39 10.72 2.68 -10.85
C CYS A 39 9.92 1.96 -9.75
N SER A 40 9.94 2.45 -8.51
CA SER A 40 9.35 1.76 -7.35
C SER A 40 7.88 1.40 -7.51
N ILE A 41 7.04 2.41 -7.80
CA ILE A 41 5.59 2.22 -7.84
C ILE A 41 5.20 1.33 -9.03
N SER A 42 5.72 1.64 -10.22
CA SER A 42 5.43 0.84 -11.42
C SER A 42 5.96 -0.59 -11.33
N ARG A 43 7.18 -0.80 -10.81
CA ARG A 43 7.76 -2.14 -10.59
C ARG A 43 6.84 -2.99 -9.72
N ASN A 44 6.43 -2.46 -8.57
CA ASN A 44 5.57 -3.18 -7.64
C ASN A 44 4.19 -3.46 -8.24
N GLN A 45 3.58 -2.49 -8.92
CA GLN A 45 2.28 -2.68 -9.56
C GLN A 45 2.31 -3.72 -10.68
N ILE A 46 3.30 -3.64 -11.57
CA ILE A 46 3.44 -4.59 -12.68
C ILE A 46 3.72 -5.99 -12.12
N ALA A 47 4.64 -6.13 -11.16
CA ALA A 47 4.96 -7.41 -10.54
C ALA A 47 3.74 -8.03 -9.86
N LEU A 48 3.01 -7.27 -9.04
CA LEU A 48 1.82 -7.78 -8.36
C LEU A 48 0.69 -8.12 -9.34
N ASN A 49 0.48 -7.33 -10.39
CA ASN A 49 -0.48 -7.64 -11.43
C ASN A 49 -0.14 -8.96 -12.16
N GLN A 50 1.14 -9.22 -12.46
CA GLN A 50 1.57 -10.49 -13.05
C GLN A 50 1.39 -11.69 -12.11
N LEU A 51 1.47 -11.47 -10.80
CA LEU A 51 1.18 -12.48 -9.79
C LEU A 51 -0.32 -12.65 -9.49
N GLY A 52 -1.19 -11.90 -10.18
CA GLY A 52 -2.64 -11.90 -9.92
C GLY A 52 -3.03 -11.28 -8.57
N VAL A 53 -2.13 -10.55 -7.93
CA VAL A 53 -2.38 -9.84 -6.67
C VAL A 53 -2.92 -8.44 -6.97
N VAL A 54 -4.02 -8.08 -6.32
CA VAL A 54 -4.67 -6.77 -6.52
C VAL A 54 -3.79 -5.64 -6.01
N CYS A 55 -3.23 -4.88 -6.95
CA CYS A 55 -2.49 -3.65 -6.67
C CYS A 55 -3.06 -2.49 -7.49
N PHE A 56 -4.24 -2.02 -7.07
CA PHE A 56 -4.99 -0.98 -7.77
C PHE A 56 -4.81 0.38 -7.10
N VAL A 57 -4.61 1.40 -7.94
CA VAL A 57 -4.56 2.82 -7.56
C VAL A 57 -5.47 3.59 -8.52
N GLY A 58 -6.48 4.25 -7.98
CA GLY A 58 -7.63 4.84 -8.68
C GLY A 58 -7.36 6.15 -9.41
N MET A 59 -6.22 6.28 -10.10
CA MET A 59 -5.91 7.49 -10.86
C MET A 59 -6.72 7.59 -12.16
N SER A 60 -6.83 6.49 -12.89
CA SER A 60 -7.59 6.38 -14.14
C SER A 60 -8.00 4.93 -14.35
N TYR A 61 -9.30 4.69 -14.48
CA TYR A 61 -9.85 3.35 -14.64
C TYR A 61 -11.24 3.38 -15.27
N ILE A 62 -11.62 2.25 -15.88
CA ILE A 62 -12.98 1.95 -16.35
C ILE A 62 -13.50 0.79 -15.52
N VAL A 63 -14.74 0.88 -15.05
CA VAL A 63 -15.45 -0.19 -14.35
C VAL A 63 -16.84 -0.36 -14.97
N LYS A 64 -17.29 -1.60 -15.15
CA LYS A 64 -18.63 -1.87 -15.66
C LYS A 64 -19.68 -1.48 -14.62
N LYS A 65 -20.61 -0.60 -15.01
CA LYS A 65 -21.65 -0.08 -14.11
C LYS A 65 -22.48 -1.19 -13.48
N THR A 66 -22.93 -2.17 -14.28
CA THR A 66 -23.73 -3.30 -13.80
C THR A 66 -23.01 -4.07 -12.69
N ILE A 67 -21.73 -4.39 -12.90
CA ILE A 67 -20.90 -5.11 -11.91
C ILE A 67 -20.62 -4.25 -10.67
N LEU A 68 -20.43 -2.93 -10.84
CA LEU A 68 -20.24 -2.01 -9.73
C LEU A 68 -21.51 -1.91 -8.86
N ASP A 69 -22.69 -1.88 -9.48
CA ASP A 69 -23.98 -1.86 -8.80
C ASP A 69 -24.19 -3.17 -7.99
N GLU A 70 -23.74 -4.33 -8.51
CA GLU A 70 -23.78 -5.62 -7.79
C GLU A 70 -22.93 -5.67 -6.50
N ILE A 71 -21.96 -4.76 -6.34
CA ILE A 71 -21.12 -4.66 -5.13
C ILE A 71 -21.49 -3.47 -4.25
N GLY A 72 -22.65 -2.84 -4.51
CA GLY A 72 -23.23 -1.76 -3.71
C GLY A 72 -23.09 -0.36 -4.30
N GLY A 73 -22.48 -0.22 -5.48
CA GLY A 73 -22.27 1.08 -6.13
C GLY A 73 -21.23 1.96 -5.41
N LEU A 74 -20.92 3.12 -6.00
CA LEU A 74 -19.90 4.04 -5.46
C LEU A 74 -20.26 4.60 -4.07
N ALA A 75 -21.54 4.88 -3.82
CA ALA A 75 -22.00 5.48 -2.57
C ALA A 75 -21.65 4.61 -1.35
N TYR A 76 -21.73 3.28 -1.48
CA TYR A 76 -21.37 2.35 -0.42
C TYR A 76 -19.90 2.46 0.00
N TYR A 77 -19.00 2.75 -0.94
CA TYR A 77 -17.56 2.84 -0.70
C TYR A 77 -17.10 4.22 -0.23
N GLY A 78 -17.97 5.23 -0.21
CA GLY A 78 -17.63 6.59 0.28
C GLY A 78 -17.23 6.65 1.76
N LYS A 79 -17.37 5.55 2.51
CA LYS A 79 -16.85 5.36 3.87
C LYS A 79 -15.34 5.10 3.94
N TYR A 80 -14.68 4.85 2.81
CA TYR A 80 -13.25 4.63 2.67
C TYR A 80 -12.59 5.82 1.97
N LEU A 81 -11.39 6.20 2.40
CA LEU A 81 -10.56 7.20 1.69
C LEU A 81 -9.78 6.62 0.50
N ALA A 82 -9.67 5.30 0.47
CA ALA A 82 -9.09 4.52 -0.63
C ALA A 82 -10.18 3.61 -1.19
N GLU A 83 -11.31 4.22 -1.57
CA GLU A 83 -12.49 3.54 -2.11
C GLU A 83 -12.15 2.66 -3.31
N ASP A 84 -11.22 3.15 -4.13
CA ASP A 84 -10.64 2.48 -5.27
C ASP A 84 -10.14 1.07 -4.92
N PHE A 85 -9.25 0.95 -3.94
CA PHE A 85 -8.69 -0.31 -3.48
C PHE A 85 -9.78 -1.27 -2.99
N PHE A 86 -10.76 -0.79 -2.22
CA PHE A 86 -11.83 -1.64 -1.69
C PHE A 86 -12.78 -2.13 -2.78
N ILE A 87 -13.05 -1.30 -3.79
CA ILE A 87 -13.81 -1.71 -4.97
C ILE A 87 -13.06 -2.82 -5.70
N ALA A 88 -11.78 -2.62 -6.03
CA ALA A 88 -10.99 -3.62 -6.75
C ALA A 88 -10.87 -4.93 -5.96
N ASN A 89 -10.60 -4.87 -4.66
CA ASN A 89 -10.50 -6.05 -3.83
C ASN A 89 -11.82 -6.82 -3.75
N LYS A 90 -12.97 -6.11 -3.68
CA LYS A 90 -14.28 -6.76 -3.68
C LYS A 90 -14.59 -7.42 -5.03
N LEU A 91 -14.30 -6.75 -6.15
CA LEU A 91 -14.44 -7.31 -7.49
C LEU A 91 -13.59 -8.57 -7.66
N HIS A 92 -12.32 -8.52 -7.24
CA HIS A 92 -11.43 -9.66 -7.31
C HIS A 92 -11.92 -10.84 -6.44
N SER A 93 -12.41 -10.57 -5.22
CA SER A 93 -12.97 -11.61 -4.36
C SER A 93 -14.23 -12.28 -4.93
N LYS A 94 -14.93 -11.62 -5.87
CA LYS A 94 -16.05 -12.21 -6.62
C LYS A 94 -15.60 -13.04 -7.83
N GLY A 95 -14.29 -13.13 -8.09
CA GLY A 95 -13.71 -13.87 -9.21
C GLY A 95 -13.57 -13.08 -10.50
N TYR A 96 -13.88 -11.78 -10.49
CA TYR A 96 -13.70 -10.95 -11.68
C TYR A 96 -12.23 -10.64 -11.95
N ARG A 97 -11.89 -10.47 -13.24
CA ARG A 97 -10.56 -10.03 -13.65
C ARG A 97 -10.42 -8.52 -13.56
N LEU A 98 -9.28 -8.11 -13.02
CA LEU A 98 -8.78 -6.76 -12.99
C LEU A 98 -7.61 -6.69 -13.99
N VAL A 99 -7.63 -5.74 -14.89
CA VAL A 99 -6.63 -5.66 -15.97
C VAL A 99 -5.87 -4.34 -15.92
N LEU A 100 -4.56 -4.42 -16.07
CA LEU A 100 -3.70 -3.26 -16.22
C LEU A 100 -3.61 -2.83 -17.70
N SER A 101 -3.78 -1.53 -17.93
CA SER A 101 -3.57 -0.87 -19.22
C SER A 101 -2.08 -0.87 -19.58
N ASP A 102 -1.77 -0.95 -20.87
CA ASP A 102 -0.39 -0.88 -21.35
C ASP A 102 0.15 0.54 -21.28
N PHE A 103 -0.74 1.53 -21.17
CA PHE A 103 -0.41 2.93 -21.06
C PHE A 103 -0.63 3.42 -19.64
N PRO A 104 0.34 4.14 -19.05
CA PRO A 104 0.16 4.73 -17.74
C PRO A 104 -0.79 5.95 -17.78
N ALA A 105 -1.34 6.30 -16.62
CA ALA A 105 -2.05 7.55 -16.40
C ALA A 105 -1.07 8.65 -16.01
N ILE A 106 -1.01 9.71 -16.82
CA ILE A 106 -0.12 10.84 -16.58
C ILE A 106 -0.71 11.75 -15.50
N GLN A 107 0.07 11.95 -14.44
CA GLN A 107 -0.24 12.84 -13.34
C GLN A 107 0.45 14.18 -13.52
N ASN A 108 -0.37 15.24 -13.59
CA ASN A 108 0.11 16.62 -13.55
C ASN A 108 0.08 17.10 -12.11
N VAL A 109 1.24 17.37 -11.53
CA VAL A 109 1.36 17.91 -10.17
C VAL A 109 1.80 19.36 -10.30
N SER A 110 0.98 20.27 -9.77
CA SER A 110 1.17 21.72 -9.91
C SER A 110 2.37 22.24 -9.10
N ASP A 111 2.60 21.68 -7.91
CA ASP A 111 3.60 22.18 -6.97
C ASP A 111 4.71 21.16 -6.70
N THR A 112 5.89 21.41 -7.26
CA THR A 112 7.08 20.59 -7.06
C THR A 112 7.90 21.11 -5.87
N ASN A 113 7.47 20.77 -4.65
CA ASN A 113 8.28 20.94 -3.43
C ASN A 113 8.48 19.60 -2.71
N LEU A 114 9.67 19.38 -2.16
CA LEU A 114 10.04 18.19 -1.40
C LEU A 114 9.08 17.96 -0.21
N TYR A 115 8.66 19.02 0.46
CA TYR A 115 7.67 18.93 1.55
C TYR A 115 6.33 18.35 1.07
N THR A 116 5.83 18.84 -0.07
CA THR A 116 4.58 18.38 -0.69
C THR A 116 4.71 16.91 -1.13
N TYR A 117 5.84 16.55 -1.73
CA TYR A 117 6.15 15.17 -2.09
C TYR A 117 6.13 14.24 -0.87
N ILE A 118 6.89 14.56 0.18
CA ILE A 118 6.97 13.75 1.40
C ILE A 118 5.59 13.59 2.01
N ASN A 119 4.81 14.66 2.14
CA ASN A 119 3.47 14.59 2.71
C ASN A 119 2.52 13.73 1.89
N ARG A 120 2.62 13.76 0.55
CA ARG A 120 1.84 12.87 -0.31
C ARG A 120 2.22 11.41 -0.09
N MET A 121 3.51 11.09 -0.09
CA MET A 121 3.99 9.72 0.11
C MET A 121 3.64 9.19 1.51
N VAL A 122 3.78 10.03 2.54
CA VAL A 122 3.35 9.70 3.92
C VAL A 122 1.87 9.39 3.97
N ARG A 123 1.03 10.20 3.34
CA ARG A 123 -0.43 9.95 3.28
C ARG A 123 -0.75 8.61 2.61
N TRP A 124 -0.12 8.32 1.47
CA TRP A 124 -0.29 7.04 0.77
C TRP A 124 0.15 5.85 1.60
N LEU A 125 1.27 5.97 2.30
CA LEU A 125 1.74 4.93 3.20
C LEU A 125 0.82 4.77 4.43
N ARG A 126 0.33 5.85 5.03
CA ARG A 126 -0.64 5.79 6.14
C ARG A 126 -1.91 5.06 5.76
N LEU A 127 -2.47 5.32 4.57
CA LEU A 127 -3.62 4.58 4.06
C LEU A 127 -3.31 3.07 4.03
N ARG A 128 -2.20 2.69 3.38
CA ARG A 128 -1.79 1.30 3.24
C ARG A 128 -1.47 0.62 4.59
N LEU A 129 -0.86 1.32 5.54
CA LEU A 129 -0.63 0.81 6.90
C LEU A 129 -1.94 0.45 7.63
N ARG A 130 -3.05 1.11 7.29
CA ARG A 130 -4.37 0.84 7.89
C ARG A 130 -5.19 -0.18 7.11
N MET A 131 -4.95 -0.30 5.81
CA MET A 131 -5.65 -1.24 4.92
C MET A 131 -4.97 -2.61 4.88
N LEU A 132 -3.64 -2.63 4.84
CA LEU A 132 -2.78 -3.80 4.64
C LEU A 132 -1.55 -3.72 5.59
N PRO A 133 -1.74 -3.80 6.91
CA PRO A 133 -0.68 -3.52 7.89
C PRO A 133 0.55 -4.41 7.73
N VAL A 134 0.38 -5.69 7.42
CA VAL A 134 1.51 -6.62 7.22
C VAL A 134 2.28 -6.29 5.95
N VAL A 135 1.58 -6.03 4.85
CA VAL A 135 2.23 -5.69 3.57
C VAL A 135 2.97 -4.36 3.71
N ALA A 136 2.27 -3.30 4.11
CA ALA A 136 2.82 -1.96 4.17
C ALA A 136 3.83 -1.76 5.31
N GLY A 137 3.65 -2.44 6.45
CA GLY A 137 4.49 -2.28 7.63
C GLY A 137 5.71 -3.19 7.65
N VAL A 138 5.67 -4.32 6.93
CA VAL A 138 6.75 -5.33 6.98
C VAL A 138 7.29 -5.62 5.58
N LEU A 139 6.45 -6.03 4.64
CA LEU A 139 6.94 -6.50 3.33
C LEU A 139 7.49 -5.38 2.47
N GLU A 140 6.82 -4.23 2.41
CA GLU A 140 7.26 -3.08 1.63
C GLU A 140 8.68 -2.60 2.02
N PRO A 141 8.99 -2.25 3.30
CA PRO A 141 10.33 -1.80 3.66
C PRO A 141 11.41 -2.87 3.48
N LEU A 142 11.06 -4.17 3.58
CA LEU A 142 11.96 -5.28 3.28
C LEU A 142 12.26 -5.42 1.78
N SER A 143 11.35 -4.98 0.93
CA SER A 143 11.48 -5.07 -0.54
C SER A 143 12.22 -3.90 -1.20
N GLU A 144 12.56 -2.85 -0.43
CA GLU A 144 13.35 -1.72 -0.94
C GLU A 144 14.81 -2.13 -1.21
N ALA A 145 15.46 -1.48 -2.18
CA ALA A 145 16.72 -1.95 -2.75
C ALA A 145 17.84 -2.05 -1.70
N ILE A 146 17.90 -1.08 -0.78
CA ILE A 146 18.91 -1.03 0.28
C ILE A 146 18.67 -2.16 1.30
N THR A 147 17.45 -2.30 1.83
CA THR A 147 17.13 -3.34 2.81
C THR A 147 17.34 -4.73 2.22
N LEU A 148 16.82 -4.96 1.01
CA LEU A 148 16.94 -6.25 0.33
C LEU A 148 18.40 -6.57 0.00
N GLY A 149 19.19 -5.58 -0.43
CA GLY A 149 20.61 -5.74 -0.69
C GLY A 149 21.40 -6.16 0.57
N ILE A 150 21.12 -5.54 1.71
CA ILE A 150 21.76 -5.90 2.98
C ILE A 150 21.40 -7.35 3.36
N VAL A 151 20.11 -7.70 3.37
CA VAL A 151 19.67 -9.06 3.72
C VAL A 151 20.26 -10.11 2.76
N PHE A 152 20.23 -9.84 1.46
CA PHE A 152 20.81 -10.70 0.44
C PHE A 152 22.31 -10.91 0.66
N THR A 153 23.08 -9.84 0.82
CA THR A 153 24.54 -9.93 0.93
C THR A 153 24.99 -10.59 2.23
N CYS A 154 24.33 -10.30 3.36
CA CYS A 154 24.59 -11.00 4.61
C CYS A 154 24.30 -12.50 4.49
N SER A 155 23.20 -12.88 3.84
CA SER A 155 22.82 -14.28 3.67
C SER A 155 23.83 -15.05 2.82
N ILE A 156 24.22 -14.50 1.66
CA ILE A 156 25.17 -15.16 0.75
C ILE A 156 26.58 -15.19 1.33
N ASN A 157 27.01 -14.13 2.02
CA ASN A 157 28.29 -14.14 2.71
C ASN A 157 28.34 -15.21 3.81
N TYR A 158 27.27 -15.34 4.61
CA TYR A 158 27.20 -16.36 5.66
C TYR A 158 27.20 -17.79 5.10
N LEU A 159 26.44 -18.05 4.03
CA LEU A 159 26.29 -19.40 3.47
C LEU A 159 27.47 -19.85 2.59
N PHE A 160 28.08 -18.92 1.87
CA PHE A 160 29.06 -19.25 0.82
C PHE A 160 30.40 -18.53 0.96
N GLY A 161 30.57 -17.66 1.97
CA GLY A 161 31.82 -16.92 2.20
C GLY A 161 32.16 -15.86 1.16
N VAL A 162 31.23 -15.55 0.23
CA VAL A 162 31.48 -14.56 -0.84
C VAL A 162 31.63 -13.15 -0.23
N PRO A 163 32.65 -12.36 -0.58
CA PRO A 163 32.84 -11.03 0.00
C PRO A 163 31.67 -10.08 -0.27
N VAL A 164 31.19 -9.43 0.80
CA VAL A 164 30.01 -8.54 0.79
C VAL A 164 30.12 -7.42 -0.24
N VAL A 165 31.32 -6.87 -0.44
CA VAL A 165 31.55 -5.75 -1.37
C VAL A 165 31.16 -6.12 -2.80
N TYR A 166 31.57 -7.31 -3.29
CA TYR A 166 31.23 -7.75 -4.65
C TYR A 166 29.74 -8.00 -4.82
N LEU A 167 29.09 -8.56 -3.79
CA LEU A 167 27.66 -8.81 -3.79
C LEU A 167 26.85 -7.51 -3.81
N LEU A 168 27.25 -6.50 -3.03
CA LEU A 168 26.59 -5.19 -3.00
C LEU A 168 26.75 -4.46 -4.33
N LEU A 169 27.96 -4.47 -4.91
CA LEU A 169 28.21 -3.88 -6.22
C LEU A 169 27.32 -4.54 -7.28
N GLY A 170 27.31 -5.87 -7.34
CA GLY A 170 26.46 -6.61 -8.28
C GLY A 170 24.97 -6.33 -8.09
N HIS A 171 24.48 -6.37 -6.84
CA HIS A 171 23.09 -6.09 -6.49
C HIS A 171 22.66 -4.70 -6.97
N PHE A 172 23.38 -3.65 -6.60
CA PHE A 172 23.01 -2.29 -6.98
C PHE A 172 23.17 -2.03 -8.48
N THR A 173 24.21 -2.58 -9.12
CA THR A 173 24.37 -2.46 -10.58
C THR A 173 23.20 -3.08 -11.31
N ILE A 174 22.80 -4.31 -10.95
CA ILE A 174 21.64 -4.98 -11.56
C ILE A 174 20.37 -4.18 -11.27
N TRP A 175 20.14 -3.80 -10.03
CA TRP A 175 18.91 -3.10 -9.63
C TRP A 175 18.73 -1.77 -10.36
N ILE A 176 19.76 -0.92 -10.34
CA ILE A 176 19.74 0.39 -11.00
C ILE A 176 19.55 0.22 -12.51
N THR A 177 20.16 -0.81 -13.11
CA THR A 177 20.00 -1.10 -14.54
C THR A 177 18.56 -1.48 -14.86
N LEU A 178 17.96 -2.38 -14.08
CA LEU A 178 16.56 -2.80 -14.26
C LEU A 178 15.59 -1.63 -14.07
N ASP A 179 15.81 -0.78 -13.06
CA ASP A 179 15.00 0.42 -12.84
C ASP A 179 15.14 1.43 -13.97
N TYR A 180 16.36 1.61 -14.51
CA TYR A 180 16.58 2.48 -15.66
C TYR A 180 15.87 1.96 -16.91
N VAL A 181 15.98 0.65 -17.19
CA VAL A 181 15.30 0.00 -18.31
C VAL A 181 13.78 0.13 -18.17
N LEU A 182 13.23 -0.17 -16.99
CA LEU A 182 11.80 -0.04 -16.72
C LEU A 182 11.30 1.39 -16.93
N LEU A 183 12.01 2.37 -16.37
CA LEU A 183 11.67 3.78 -16.53
C LEU A 183 11.70 4.20 -18.01
N ARG A 184 12.69 3.75 -18.78
CA ARG A 184 12.79 4.02 -20.22
C ARG A 184 11.63 3.38 -21.00
N SER A 185 11.26 2.15 -20.66
CA SER A 185 10.15 1.43 -21.29
C SER A 185 8.81 2.13 -21.04
N ILE A 186 8.53 2.56 -19.81
CA ILE A 186 7.27 3.25 -19.46
C ILE A 186 7.23 4.66 -20.05
N GLN A 187 8.35 5.38 -20.03
CA GLN A 187 8.45 6.72 -20.62
C GLN A 187 8.17 6.68 -22.13
N ASN A 188 8.62 5.62 -22.82
CA ASN A 188 8.48 5.40 -24.27
C ASN A 188 8.93 6.60 -25.14
N LYS A 189 9.86 7.41 -24.62
CA LYS A 189 10.52 8.53 -25.29
C LYS A 189 11.82 8.86 -24.56
N LYS A 190 12.58 9.83 -25.08
CA LYS A 190 13.79 10.32 -24.41
C LYS A 190 13.42 10.87 -23.02
N LEU A 191 14.21 10.52 -22.00
CA LEU A 191 14.03 11.08 -20.66
C LEU A 191 14.36 12.58 -20.68
N PRO A 192 13.64 13.41 -19.90
CA PRO A 192 13.88 14.85 -19.84
C PRO A 192 15.13 15.22 -19.02
N PHE A 193 15.94 14.24 -18.60
CA PHE A 193 17.12 14.43 -17.76
C PHE A 193 18.25 13.47 -18.11
N SER A 194 19.45 13.79 -17.65
CA SER A 194 20.67 13.00 -17.87
C SER A 194 20.70 11.73 -17.01
N ILE A 195 21.60 10.79 -17.35
CA ILE A 195 21.85 9.60 -16.53
C ILE A 195 22.37 9.97 -15.13
N VAL A 196 23.16 11.02 -14.98
CA VAL A 196 23.66 11.49 -13.68
C VAL A 196 22.50 11.97 -12.82
N THR A 197 21.59 12.75 -13.41
CA THR A 197 20.35 13.19 -12.74
C THR A 197 19.49 12.00 -12.33
N PHE A 198 19.36 10.98 -13.18
CA PHE A 198 18.66 9.73 -12.85
C PHE A 198 19.29 9.05 -11.62
N LEU A 199 20.62 8.86 -11.60
CA LEU A 199 21.30 8.18 -10.50
C LEU A 199 21.12 8.93 -9.18
N LEU A 200 21.31 10.26 -9.19
CA LEU A 200 21.10 11.09 -8.00
C LEU A 200 19.64 11.03 -7.54
N ALA A 201 18.68 11.13 -8.46
CA ALA A 201 17.26 11.03 -8.16
C ALA A 201 16.87 9.66 -7.58
N TRP A 202 17.47 8.59 -8.10
CA TRP A 202 17.28 7.21 -7.63
C TRP A 202 17.79 7.05 -6.19
N ILE A 203 19.02 7.48 -5.91
CA ILE A 203 19.61 7.44 -4.56
C ILE A 203 18.76 8.27 -3.58
N CYS A 204 18.40 9.51 -3.95
CA CYS A 204 17.56 10.35 -3.11
C CYS A 204 16.21 9.68 -2.81
N ARG A 205 15.58 9.03 -3.79
CA ARG A 205 14.31 8.32 -3.60
C ARG A 205 14.46 7.12 -2.67
N GLU A 206 15.49 6.30 -2.85
CA GLU A 206 15.78 5.14 -2.00
C GLU A 206 16.09 5.54 -0.55
N LEU A 207 16.67 6.72 -0.30
CA LEU A 207 16.86 7.24 1.06
C LEU A 207 15.58 7.84 1.65
N LEU A 208 14.83 8.60 0.84
CA LEU A 208 13.60 9.28 1.28
C LEU A 208 12.49 8.31 1.68
N VAL A 209 12.46 7.08 1.14
CA VAL A 209 11.45 6.08 1.51
C VAL A 209 11.49 5.76 3.01
N TYR A 210 12.68 5.70 3.62
CA TYR A 210 12.82 5.45 5.06
C TYR A 210 12.35 6.63 5.90
N LEU A 211 12.61 7.87 5.45
CA LEU A 211 12.07 9.07 6.10
C LEU A 211 10.54 9.10 6.03
N VAL A 212 9.98 8.80 4.86
CA VAL A 212 8.53 8.68 4.67
C VAL A 212 7.96 7.61 5.58
N PHE A 213 8.64 6.47 5.70
CA PHE A 213 8.23 5.34 6.52
C PHE A 213 8.15 5.70 8.01
N VAL A 214 9.23 6.27 8.56
CA VAL A 214 9.26 6.73 9.96
C VAL A 214 8.16 7.78 10.21
N LYS A 215 8.03 8.79 9.34
CA LYS A 215 7.01 9.84 9.49
C LYS A 215 5.58 9.31 9.38
N ALA A 216 5.35 8.26 8.60
CA ALA A 216 4.06 7.59 8.51
C ALA A 216 3.73 6.84 9.81
N LEU A 217 4.70 6.13 10.39
CA LEU A 217 4.54 5.37 11.63
C LEU A 217 4.31 6.24 12.88
N CYS A 218 4.79 7.49 12.91
CA CYS A 218 4.54 8.38 14.05
C CYS A 218 3.05 8.74 14.25
N SER A 219 2.23 8.70 13.18
CA SER A 219 0.80 8.99 13.28
C SER A 219 0.03 8.23 12.19
N PRO A 220 -0.11 6.89 12.33
CA PRO A 220 -0.55 6.05 11.22
C PRO A 220 -2.06 6.14 10.96
N ALA A 221 -2.84 6.48 11.99
CA ALA A 221 -4.30 6.50 11.91
C ALA A 221 -4.88 7.83 11.42
N THR A 222 -4.12 8.93 11.47
CA THR A 222 -4.65 10.27 11.15
C THR A 222 -4.16 10.75 9.79
N ILE A 223 -5.12 11.05 8.91
CA ILE A 223 -4.87 11.46 7.53
C ILE A 223 -5.62 12.75 7.24
N THR A 224 -4.89 13.77 6.81
CA THR A 224 -5.47 15.01 6.30
C THR A 224 -5.61 14.92 4.78
N TRP A 225 -6.81 15.21 4.29
CA TRP A 225 -7.13 15.26 2.87
C TRP A 225 -7.95 16.51 2.57
N GLY A 226 -7.39 17.37 1.71
CA GLY A 226 -8.00 18.66 1.41
C GLY A 226 -8.18 19.49 2.69
N ARG A 227 -9.42 19.85 3.01
CA ARG A 227 -9.77 20.67 4.18
C ARG A 227 -10.14 19.85 5.43
N TYR A 228 -10.12 18.52 5.34
CA TYR A 228 -10.62 17.64 6.38
C TYR A 228 -9.54 16.70 6.89
N SER A 229 -9.66 16.31 8.14
CA SER A 229 -8.84 15.27 8.76
C SER A 229 -9.71 14.08 9.11
N TYR A 230 -9.18 12.89 8.91
CA TYR A 230 -9.88 11.64 9.10
C TYR A 230 -9.07 10.75 10.02
N HIS A 231 -9.78 10.04 10.90
CA HIS A 231 -9.24 8.89 11.61
C HIS A 231 -9.59 7.62 10.83
N VAL A 232 -8.57 6.86 10.45
CA VAL A 232 -8.68 5.66 9.65
C VAL A 232 -8.46 4.44 10.55
N ARG A 233 -9.47 3.60 10.69
CA ARG A 233 -9.40 2.35 11.46
C ARG A 233 -8.66 1.28 10.66
N LEU A 234 -8.23 0.21 11.35
CA LEU A 234 -7.77 -1.00 10.65
C LEU A 234 -8.91 -1.52 9.78
N GLY A 235 -8.58 -1.94 8.55
CA GLY A 235 -9.57 -2.24 7.52
C GLY A 235 -10.06 -1.01 6.74
N GLY A 236 -9.46 0.17 6.96
CA GLY A 236 -9.61 1.36 6.12
C GLY A 236 -10.85 2.22 6.35
N LEU A 237 -11.78 1.82 7.24
CA LEU A 237 -12.96 2.62 7.56
C LEU A 237 -12.58 3.99 8.11
N THR A 238 -13.23 5.03 7.60
CA THR A 238 -12.88 6.41 7.95
C THR A 238 -13.96 7.08 8.81
N THR A 239 -13.49 7.88 9.75
CA THR A 239 -14.34 8.77 10.55
C THR A 239 -13.76 10.17 10.44
N ARG A 240 -14.59 11.12 10.00
CA ARG A 240 -14.17 12.51 9.92
C ARG A 240 -13.94 13.05 11.33
N LEU A 241 -12.78 13.67 11.53
CA LEU A 241 -12.47 14.37 12.78
C LEU A 241 -13.15 15.75 12.75
N PRO A 242 -13.68 16.22 13.90
CA PRO A 242 -14.20 17.56 14.00
C PRO A 242 -13.11 18.55 13.64
N THR A 243 -13.41 19.50 12.75
CA THR A 243 -12.50 20.61 12.49
C THR A 243 -12.34 21.35 13.81
N LEU A 244 -11.10 21.45 14.32
CA LEU A 244 -10.79 22.34 15.43
C LEU A 244 -10.99 23.78 14.92
N THR A 245 -12.25 24.25 14.94
CA THR A 245 -12.53 25.67 14.90
C THR A 245 -11.81 26.23 16.11
N LYS A 246 -10.78 27.06 15.90
CA LYS A 246 -10.12 27.82 16.96
C LYS A 246 -11.18 28.36 17.90
N LEU A 247 -11.26 27.83 19.13
CA LEU A 247 -11.83 28.53 20.26
C LEU A 247 -10.90 29.72 20.55
N ARG A 248 -10.94 30.74 19.70
CA ARG A 248 -10.42 32.08 19.99
C ARG A 248 -11.65 32.92 20.29
N GLY A 249 -11.97 33.04 21.57
CA GLY A 249 -13.02 33.94 22.04
C GLY A 249 -13.92 33.31 23.10
N ALA A 250 -13.38 33.06 24.29
CA ALA A 250 -14.12 33.12 25.55
C ALA A 250 -13.11 33.14 26.70
N SER A 251 -12.44 34.28 26.88
CA SER A 251 -12.07 34.70 28.22
C SER A 251 -13.37 35.08 28.92
N GLN A 252 -13.88 34.23 29.81
CA GLN A 252 -14.67 34.67 30.95
C GLN A 252 -14.60 33.60 32.04
N THR A 253 -13.95 34.01 33.11
CA THR A 253 -14.04 33.51 34.47
C THR A 253 -15.46 33.08 34.85
N SER A 254 -15.61 31.86 35.36
CA SER A 254 -16.57 31.55 36.42
C SER A 254 -16.10 30.31 37.15
N ALA A 255 -15.72 30.52 38.41
CA ALA A 255 -15.57 29.45 39.38
C ALA A 255 -16.95 28.79 39.58
N THR A 256 -17.01 27.46 39.53
CA THR A 256 -18.13 26.71 40.09
C THR A 256 -17.63 25.36 40.58
N GLN A 257 -18.17 24.99 41.73
CA GLN A 257 -17.58 24.11 42.73
C GLN A 257 -17.48 22.65 42.29
N LEU A 258 -16.51 21.96 42.90
CA LEU A 258 -16.38 20.52 42.95
C LEU A 258 -17.63 19.91 43.62
N GLU A 259 -18.43 19.13 42.88
CA GLU A 259 -19.28 18.09 43.47
C GLU A 259 -18.73 16.72 43.03
N MET A 260 -18.13 16.01 44.00
CA MET A 260 -17.80 14.60 43.87
C MET A 260 -19.10 13.79 43.84
N THR A 261 -19.50 13.34 42.65
CA THR A 261 -20.46 12.25 42.51
C THR A 261 -19.72 10.96 42.21
N ASN A 262 -19.77 10.04 43.19
CA ASN A 262 -19.22 8.69 43.11
C ASN A 262 -19.84 7.93 41.93
N PHE A 263 -19.07 7.68 40.86
CA PHE A 263 -19.41 6.68 39.86
C PHE A 263 -18.77 5.35 40.21
N ASN A 264 -19.63 4.45 40.68
CA ASN A 264 -19.35 3.07 41.01
C ASN A 264 -19.07 2.29 39.71
N ILE A 265 -17.81 1.92 39.45
CA ILE A 265 -17.45 1.03 38.34
C ILE A 265 -17.52 -0.41 38.85
N HIS A 266 -18.57 -1.11 38.45
CA HIS A 266 -18.70 -2.55 38.67
C HIS A 266 -17.82 -3.29 37.66
N CYS A 267 -16.65 -3.78 38.09
CA CYS A 267 -15.86 -4.76 37.35
C CYS A 267 -16.45 -6.16 37.57
N PRO A 268 -16.76 -6.94 36.53
CA PRO A 268 -17.02 -8.37 36.72
C PRO A 268 -15.72 -9.09 37.06
N ASN A 269 -15.82 -9.95 38.09
CA ASN A 269 -14.75 -10.60 38.83
C ASN A 269 -13.75 -11.36 37.96
N VAL A 270 -12.46 -11.05 38.13
CA VAL A 270 -11.37 -11.99 37.89
C VAL A 270 -11.36 -12.96 39.07
N ILE A 271 -11.74 -14.21 38.85
CA ILE A 271 -11.59 -15.27 39.84
C ILE A 271 -10.11 -15.66 39.88
N THR A 272 -9.37 -15.10 40.84
CA THR A 272 -8.13 -15.67 41.35
C THR A 272 -8.49 -16.84 42.25
N THR A 273 -8.18 -18.07 41.83
CA THR A 273 -8.18 -19.22 42.74
C THR A 273 -6.75 -19.50 43.22
N SER A 274 -6.65 -19.58 44.54
CA SER A 274 -5.49 -19.82 45.38
C SER A 274 -4.92 -21.23 45.19
N LEU A 275 -3.59 -21.32 45.29
CA LEU A 275 -2.84 -22.56 45.51
C LEU A 275 -2.88 -22.93 47.00
N VAL A 276 -3.52 -24.06 47.35
CA VAL A 276 -3.19 -24.84 48.57
C VAL A 276 -3.43 -26.34 48.31
N ASN A 277 -2.35 -27.11 48.47
CA ASN A 277 -2.19 -28.53 48.83
C ASN A 277 -3.23 -29.60 48.43
N GLY A 278 -2.72 -30.65 47.76
CA GLY A 278 -2.98 -32.03 48.16
C GLY A 278 -3.65 -32.97 47.14
N ARG A 279 -2.88 -33.97 46.70
CA ARG A 279 -3.27 -35.25 46.05
C ARG A 279 -3.85 -35.22 44.63
N LEU A 280 -3.14 -35.92 43.75
CA LEU A 280 -3.60 -36.43 42.46
C LEU A 280 -4.65 -37.53 42.65
N PRO A 281 -5.72 -37.55 41.83
CA PRO A 281 -6.33 -38.79 41.40
C PRO A 281 -6.12 -39.01 39.90
N LYS A 282 -5.79 -40.26 39.59
CA LYS A 282 -5.83 -40.87 38.27
C LYS A 282 -7.27 -40.85 37.76
N ASP A 283 -7.46 -40.48 36.50
CA ASP A 283 -8.26 -41.20 35.49
C ASP A 283 -8.63 -40.26 34.33
N GLY A 284 -8.61 -40.84 33.13
CA GLY A 284 -8.55 -40.12 31.87
C GLY A 284 -9.82 -39.38 31.46
N ALA A 285 -9.64 -38.17 30.95
CA ALA A 285 -10.54 -37.55 29.98
C ALA A 285 -9.76 -36.57 29.09
N LYS A 286 -10.00 -36.66 27.79
CA LYS A 286 -9.30 -36.01 26.67
C LYS A 286 -9.37 -34.48 26.74
N LEU A 287 -8.24 -33.81 26.48
CA LEU A 287 -8.14 -32.38 26.20
C LEU A 287 -8.19 -32.15 24.67
N PRO A 288 -9.05 -31.27 24.11
CA PRO A 288 -9.05 -30.99 22.69
C PRO A 288 -7.90 -30.06 22.30
N SER A 289 -7.08 -30.51 21.36
CA SER A 289 -6.01 -29.77 20.69
C SER A 289 -6.58 -28.71 19.72
N LEU A 290 -6.45 -27.43 20.07
CA LEU A 290 -6.77 -26.30 19.19
C LEU A 290 -5.50 -25.79 18.46
N LEU A 291 -4.80 -26.67 17.74
CA LEU A 291 -3.76 -26.29 16.79
C LEU A 291 -3.67 -27.35 15.69
N SER A 292 -4.55 -27.29 14.69
CA SER A 292 -4.37 -28.01 13.42
C SER A 292 -5.38 -27.53 12.38
N ASN A 293 -4.84 -27.20 11.20
CA ASN A 293 -5.51 -27.05 9.89
C ASN A 293 -6.07 -25.68 9.49
N SER A 294 -5.17 -24.83 8.99
CA SER A 294 -5.48 -23.90 7.90
C SER A 294 -4.40 -23.95 6.83
N THR A 295 -4.37 -25.05 6.07
CA THR A 295 -3.69 -25.09 4.77
C THR A 295 -4.40 -24.14 3.81
N PHE A 296 -3.79 -22.97 3.55
CA PHE A 296 -4.16 -22.07 2.46
C PHE A 296 -3.88 -22.78 1.13
N LYS A 297 -4.94 -23.25 0.45
CA LYS A 297 -4.87 -23.65 -0.97
C LYS A 297 -5.44 -22.51 -1.81
N CYS A 298 -4.57 -21.83 -2.54
CA CYS A 298 -4.95 -20.87 -3.57
C CYS A 298 -5.19 -21.66 -4.89
N PRO A 299 -6.40 -21.69 -5.45
CA PRO A 299 -6.60 -22.28 -6.78
C PRO A 299 -6.08 -21.33 -7.85
N MET A 300 -4.95 -21.67 -8.46
CA MET A 300 -4.49 -21.03 -9.69
C MET A 300 -5.47 -21.36 -10.83
N PRO A 301 -5.92 -20.37 -11.62
CA PRO A 301 -6.72 -20.65 -12.82
C PRO A 301 -5.85 -21.39 -13.85
N LYS A 302 -6.37 -22.50 -14.39
CA LYS A 302 -5.75 -23.21 -15.51
C LYS A 302 -5.81 -22.30 -16.74
N ARG A 303 -4.64 -22.05 -17.33
CA ARG A 303 -4.49 -21.33 -18.60
C ARG A 303 -4.75 -22.32 -19.73
N ASP A 304 -5.93 -22.28 -20.32
CA ASP A 304 -6.18 -22.98 -21.58
C ASP A 304 -5.35 -22.30 -22.66
N SER A 305 -4.38 -23.04 -23.19
CA SER A 305 -3.51 -22.62 -24.28
C SER A 305 -4.19 -23.03 -25.58
N ASN A 306 -5.00 -22.13 -26.15
CA ASN A 306 -5.37 -22.21 -27.55
C ASN A 306 -4.49 -21.21 -28.35
N PRO A 307 -3.56 -21.68 -29.20
CA PRO A 307 -2.58 -20.82 -29.86
C PRO A 307 -3.06 -20.21 -31.19
N ASP A 308 -4.37 -20.01 -31.39
CA ASP A 308 -4.91 -19.46 -32.65
C ASP A 308 -5.95 -18.36 -32.40
N SER A 309 -5.51 -17.14 -32.04
CA SER A 309 -6.25 -15.91 -32.34
C SER A 309 -5.37 -14.67 -32.14
N VAL A 310 -4.42 -14.45 -33.04
CA VAL A 310 -3.87 -13.12 -33.32
C VAL A 310 -4.13 -12.84 -34.79
N ARG A 311 -5.20 -12.10 -35.08
CA ARG A 311 -5.36 -11.28 -36.27
C ARG A 311 -6.45 -10.23 -36.01
N LEU A 312 -6.07 -8.99 -36.29
CA LEU A 312 -6.77 -7.69 -36.16
C LEU A 312 -6.66 -7.03 -34.78
#